data_AF-A0A1H4KPS0-F1
#
_entry.id   AF-A0A1H4KPS0-F1
#
_cell.length_a   1.000
_cell.length_b   1.000
_cell.length_c   1.000
_cell.angle_alpha   90.00
_cell.angle_beta   90.00
_cell.angle_gamma   90.00
#
_symmetry.space_group_name_H-M   'P 1'
#
loop_
_entity.id
_entity.type
_entity.pdbx_description
1 polymer ?
#
loop_
_entity_poly.entity_id
_entity_poly.type
_entity_poly.pdbx_seq_one_letter_code
_entity_poly.pdbx_strand_id
1 'polypeptide(L)'
;MADQDTSIKTTKDVRDRLRTLVRERGTTMNDLLEELVTRELTQQEREERARPALEEIRQTTGVTVTVTVTDEARGRAQRFLQELQREDRAA
;
A
#
# COMPACT_ATOMS: atom_id res chain seq x y z
N MET A 1 -6.10 6.12 27.75
CA MET A 1 -6.59 7.40 27.20
C MET A 1 -7.75 7.04 26.30
N ALA A 2 -8.97 7.46 26.63
CA ALA A 2 -10.16 7.12 25.86
C ALA A 2 -10.03 7.81 24.50
N ASP A 3 -9.78 7.01 23.48
CA ASP A 3 -9.69 7.45 22.10
C ASP A 3 -11.02 8.13 21.76
N GLN A 4 -10.95 9.33 21.22
CA GLN A 4 -12.17 10.08 20.93
C GLN A 4 -12.83 9.42 19.72
N ASP A 5 -13.86 8.61 19.97
CA ASP A 5 -14.68 8.05 18.89
C ASP A 5 -15.12 9.18 17.96
N THR A 6 -14.61 9.17 16.73
CA THR A 6 -14.93 10.18 15.72
C THR A 6 -16.02 9.66 14.78
N SER A 7 -16.93 10.55 14.38
CA SER A 7 -18.04 10.18 13.49
C SER A 7 -17.71 10.54 12.04
N ILE A 8 -17.62 9.52 11.19
CA ILE A 8 -17.42 9.69 9.75
C ILE A 8 -18.78 9.61 9.04
N LYS A 9 -19.17 10.68 8.35
CA LYS A 9 -20.38 10.68 7.51
C LYS A 9 -20.09 9.95 6.20
N THR A 10 -20.99 9.05 5.81
CA THR A 10 -20.89 8.28 4.55
C THR A 10 -22.29 8.01 3.98
N THR A 11 -22.35 7.48 2.77
CA THR A 11 -23.62 7.09 2.13
C THR A 11 -24.15 5.79 2.73
N LYS A 12 -25.47 5.58 2.59
CA LYS A 12 -26.13 4.36 3.05
C LYS A 12 -25.50 3.10 2.43
N ASP A 13 -25.24 3.15 1.12
CA ASP A 13 -24.71 2.01 0.37
C ASP A 13 -23.31 1.61 0.85
N VAL A 14 -22.45 2.60 1.14
CA VAL A 14 -21.10 2.34 1.67
C VAL A 14 -21.17 1.73 3.06
N ARG A 15 -22.02 2.27 3.94
CA ARG A 15 -22.22 1.72 5.29
C ARG A 15 -22.74 0.27 5.25
N ASP A 16 -23.71 0.00 4.40
CA ASP A 16 -24.33 -1.32 4.30
C ASP A 16 -23.34 -2.34 3.71
N ARG A 17 -22.51 -1.93 2.74
CA ARG A 17 -21.39 -2.75 2.23
C ARG A 17 -20.34 -3.03 3.31
N LEU A 18 -19.93 -2.01 4.08
CA LEU A 18 -18.99 -2.19 5.20
C LEU A 18 -19.53 -3.18 6.22
N ARG A 19 -20.82 -3.09 6.57
CA ARG A 19 -21.47 -4.05 7.48
C ARG A 19 -21.40 -5.49 6.98
N THR A 20 -21.58 -5.72 5.68
CA THR A 20 -21.42 -7.05 5.08
C THR A 20 -19.99 -7.56 5.24
N LEU A 21 -19.00 -6.74 4.89
CA LEU A 21 -17.57 -7.11 4.99
C LEU A 21 -17.14 -7.43 6.43
N VAL A 22 -17.61 -6.64 7.40
CA VAL A 22 -17.36 -6.85 8.82
C VAL A 22 -17.92 -8.20 9.27
N ARG A 23 -19.15 -8.54 8.85
CA ARG A 23 -19.79 -9.83 9.18
C ARG A 23 -19.05 -11.02 8.58
N GLU A 24 -18.64 -10.91 7.33
CA GLU A 24 -17.91 -11.98 6.63
C GLU A 24 -16.55 -12.27 7.26
N ARG A 25 -15.87 -11.22 7.75
CA ARG A 25 -14.53 -11.32 8.34
C ARG A 25 -14.54 -11.57 9.85
N GLY A 26 -15.70 -11.46 10.50
CA GLY A 26 -15.82 -11.58 11.96
C GLY A 26 -15.07 -10.49 12.73
N THR A 27 -14.93 -9.29 12.17
CA THR A 27 -14.21 -8.16 12.79
C THR A 27 -15.21 -7.14 13.34
N THR A 28 -14.73 -5.99 13.84
CA THR A 28 -15.56 -4.80 14.03
C THR A 28 -15.40 -3.81 12.86
N MET A 29 -16.29 -2.81 12.82
CA MET A 29 -16.24 -1.73 11.82
C MET A 29 -14.95 -0.91 11.95
N ASN A 30 -14.50 -0.67 13.18
CA ASN A 30 -13.27 0.07 13.46
C ASN A 30 -12.06 -0.73 13.01
N ASP A 31 -11.98 -2.02 13.34
CA ASP A 31 -10.85 -2.87 12.92
C ASP A 31 -10.76 -2.95 11.39
N LEU A 32 -11.89 -3.07 10.69
CA LEU A 32 -11.91 -3.10 9.24
C LEU A 32 -11.46 -1.76 8.64
N LEU A 33 -11.91 -0.64 9.21
CA LEU A 33 -11.49 0.68 8.75
C LEU A 33 -10.00 0.92 9.02
N GLU A 34 -9.50 0.51 10.17
CA GLU A 34 -8.08 0.57 10.52
C GLU A 34 -7.24 -0.29 9.56
N GLU A 35 -7.68 -1.52 9.26
CA GLU A 35 -7.01 -2.38 8.27
C GLU A 35 -6.97 -1.71 6.90
N LEU A 36 -8.08 -1.15 6.43
CA LEU A 36 -8.17 -0.51 5.11
C LEU A 36 -7.28 0.72 5.02
N VAL A 37 -7.29 1.58 6.04
CA VAL A 37 -6.47 2.79 6.08
C VAL A 37 -4.98 2.44 6.19
N THR A 38 -4.63 1.39 6.94
CA THR A 38 -3.23 0.94 7.06
C THR A 38 -2.71 0.34 5.76
N ARG A 39 -3.57 -0.29 4.95
CA ARG A 39 -3.17 -0.89 3.66
C ARG A 39 -3.01 0.13 2.56
N GLU A 40 -3.87 1.15 2.50
CA GLU A 40 -3.81 2.18 1.48
C GLU A 40 -2.91 3.34 1.91
N LEU A 41 -1.62 3.21 1.62
CA LEU A 41 -0.68 4.32 1.77
C LEU A 41 -1.08 5.48 0.86
N THR A 42 -1.11 6.68 1.44
CA THR A 42 -1.24 7.92 0.70
C THR A 42 -0.06 8.12 -0.27
N GLN A 43 -0.25 8.99 -1.26
CA GLN A 43 0.82 9.32 -2.21
C GLN A 43 2.09 9.84 -1.49
N GLN A 44 1.91 10.65 -0.45
CA GLN A 44 3.01 11.18 0.35
C GLN A 44 3.76 10.07 1.09
N GLU A 45 3.05 9.16 1.76
CA GLU A 45 3.69 8.05 2.49
C GLU A 45 4.41 7.08 1.55
N ARG A 46 3.91 6.92 0.32
CA ARG A 46 4.61 6.16 -0.74
C ARG A 46 5.91 6.84 -1.15
N GLU A 47 5.91 8.15 -1.31
CA GLU A 47 7.11 8.93 -1.64
C GLU A 47 8.13 8.91 -0.50
N GLU A 48 7.68 9.02 0.75
CA GLU A 48 8.53 8.92 1.94
C GLU A 48 9.17 7.54 2.05
N ARG A 49 8.43 6.45 1.77
CA ARG A 49 8.98 5.09 1.71
C ARG A 49 9.95 4.88 0.53
N ALA A 50 9.70 5.51 -0.61
CA ALA A 50 10.57 5.39 -1.77
C ALA A 50 11.89 6.17 -1.59
N ARG A 51 11.88 7.28 -0.85
CA ARG A 51 13.05 8.15 -0.65
C ARG A 51 14.31 7.43 -0.13
N PRO A 52 14.28 6.63 0.96
CA PRO A 52 15.47 5.93 1.44
C PRO A 52 15.97 4.88 0.44
N ALA A 53 15.06 4.14 -0.21
CA ALA A 53 15.43 3.14 -1.21
C ALA A 53 16.09 3.78 -2.44
N LEU A 54 15.60 4.94 -2.88
CA LEU A 54 16.19 5.69 -3.99
C LEU A 54 17.57 6.26 -3.65
N GLU A 55 17.76 6.69 -2.40
CA GLU A 55 19.07 7.17 -1.94
C GLU A 55 20.09 6.01 -1.84
N GLU A 56 19.67 4.84 -1.39
CA GLU A 56 20.52 3.63 -1.39
C GLU A 56 20.93 3.20 -2.81
N ILE A 57 19.98 3.21 -3.76
CA ILE A 57 20.26 2.94 -5.18
C ILE A 57 21.23 3.97 -5.73
N ARG A 58 21.04 5.25 -5.42
CA ARG A 58 21.93 6.33 -5.86
C ARG A 58 23.34 6.15 -5.31
N GLN A 59 23.49 5.79 -4.04
CA GLN A 59 24.79 5.55 -3.41
C GLN A 59 25.51 4.32 -4.00
N THR A 60 24.75 3.26 -4.33
CA THR A 60 25.31 2.01 -4.85
C THR A 60 25.65 2.09 -6.35
N THR A 61 24.84 2.81 -7.12
CA THR A 61 24.91 2.80 -8.60
C THR A 61 25.47 4.10 -9.18
N GLY A 62 25.54 5.18 -8.40
CA GLY A 62 25.92 6.52 -8.87
C GLY A 62 24.90 7.19 -9.79
N VAL A 63 23.74 6.55 -10.03
CA VAL A 63 22.68 7.02 -10.92
C VAL A 63 21.55 7.64 -10.10
N THR A 64 21.15 8.87 -10.43
CA THR A 64 19.97 9.50 -9.85
C THR A 64 18.72 8.94 -10.54
N VAL A 65 17.98 8.08 -9.83
CA VAL A 65 16.69 7.56 -10.31
C VAL A 65 15.58 8.52 -9.88
N THR A 66 15.04 9.27 -10.84
CA THR A 66 13.78 10.00 -10.67
C THR A 66 12.62 9.06 -10.94
N VAL A 67 11.76 8.84 -9.94
CA VAL A 67 10.58 7.98 -10.07
C VAL A 67 9.46 8.75 -10.76
N THR A 68 9.45 8.71 -12.08
CA THR A 68 8.26 8.98 -12.87
C THR A 68 7.64 7.63 -13.19
N VAL A 69 6.54 7.29 -12.51
CA VAL A 69 5.88 5.99 -12.72
C VAL A 69 5.09 6.04 -14.03
N THR A 70 5.76 5.74 -15.13
CA THR A 70 5.09 5.43 -16.40
C THR A 70 4.58 3.99 -16.38
N ASP A 71 3.54 3.68 -17.15
CA ASP A 71 3.03 2.30 -17.23
C ASP A 71 4.09 1.32 -17.75
N GLU A 72 5.01 1.79 -18.60
CA GLU A 72 6.15 1.01 -19.07
C GLU A 72 7.15 0.69 -17.93
N ALA A 73 7.42 1.66 -17.04
CA ALA A 73 8.26 1.44 -15.87
C ALA A 73 7.65 0.41 -14.91
N ARG A 74 6.33 0.45 -14.69
CA ARG A 74 5.61 -0.58 -13.92
C ARG A 74 5.72 -1.96 -14.55
N GLY A 75 5.51 -2.05 -15.86
CA GLY A 75 5.58 -3.32 -16.59
C GLY A 75 6.97 -3.97 -16.57
N ARG A 76 8.04 -3.17 -16.50
CA ARG A 76 9.41 -3.68 -16.32
C ARG A 76 9.69 -4.11 -14.88
N ALA A 77 9.27 -3.32 -13.90
CA ALA A 77 9.43 -3.66 -12.49
C ALA A 77 8.68 -4.96 -12.12
N GLN A 78 7.47 -5.15 -12.63
CA GLN A 78 6.69 -6.39 -12.41
C GLN A 78 7.39 -7.63 -12.98
N ARG A 79 7.99 -7.53 -14.18
CA ARG A 79 8.74 -8.64 -14.78
C ARG A 79 9.98 -8.98 -13.97
N PHE A 80 10.72 -7.98 -13.54
CA PHE A 80 11.91 -8.17 -12.70
C PHE A 80 11.58 -8.84 -11.37
N LEU A 81 10.50 -8.43 -10.70
CA LEU A 81 10.07 -9.08 -9.45
C LEU A 81 9.61 -10.53 -9.67
N GLN A 82 8.99 -10.85 -10.81
CA GLN A 82 8.64 -12.22 -11.15
C GLN A 82 9.87 -13.10 -11.43
N GLU A 83 10.93 -12.53 -12.00
CA GLU A 83 12.20 -13.24 -12.23
C GLU A 83 12.90 -13.55 -10.90
N LEU A 84 13.01 -12.57 -9.99
CA LEU A 84 13.58 -12.79 -8.65
C LEU A 84 12.80 -13.85 -7.86
N GLN A 85 11.47 -13.85 -7.93
CA GLN A 85 10.64 -14.87 -7.29
C GLN A 85 10.79 -16.28 -7.89
N ARG A 86 11.25 -16.37 -9.15
CA ARG A 86 11.58 -17.65 -9.79
C ARG A 86 12.95 -18.15 -9.36
N GLU A 87 13.91 -17.26 -9.21
CA GLU A 87 15.27 -17.59 -8.75
C GLU A 87 15.25 -18.06 -7.29
N ASP A 88 14.52 -17.38 -6.40
CA ASP A 88 14.34 -17.79 -4.99
C ASP A 88 13.61 -19.14 -4.81
N ARG A 89 12.82 -19.58 -5.79
CA ARG A 89 12.15 -20.89 -5.79
C ARG A 89 12.96 -22.00 -6.44
N ALA A 90 14.04 -21.66 -7.14
CA ALA A 90 14.92 -22.59 -7.83
C ALA A 90 16.19 -22.94 -7.03
N ALA A 91 16.42 -22.26 -5.91
CA ALA A 91 17.44 -22.56 -4.89
C ALA A 91 16.85 -23.39 -3.73
#